data_AF-A0A1I8PQ42-F1
#
_entry.id   AF-A0A1I8PQ42-F1
#
_cell.length_a   1.000
_cell.length_b   1.000
_cell.length_c   1.000
_cell.angle_alpha   90.00
_cell.angle_beta   90.00
_cell.angle_gamma   90.00
#
_symmetry.space_group_name_H-M   'P 1'
#
loop_
_entity.id
_entity.type
_entity.pdbx_description
1 polymer ?
#
loop_
_entity_poly.entity_id
_entity_poly.type
_entity_poly.pdbx_seq_one_letter_code
_entity_poly.pdbx_strand_id
1 'polypeptide(L)'
;MKCTWLFVIVIVAAVRQSIASVRLTNLKCEEYHPDFANFPICRLKMPVTNVTINLSMFKKLSGYRPFLNNVTFDFCKFMLNRKHVPVANLFYNVFANDSNINHTCPYNHDIIVDNFVLEEKHFKYFPLPRGDYMFQLKFAAYNDWKGSVQAYVEVTHDF
;
A
#
# COMPACT_ATOMS: atom_id res chain seq x y z
N MET A 1 -20.33 -44.33 18.97
CA MET A 1 -20.25 -43.34 17.88
C MET A 1 -20.14 -41.89 18.39
N LYS A 2 -19.08 -41.54 19.15
CA LYS A 2 -18.86 -40.15 19.65
C LYS A 2 -17.41 -39.65 19.45
N CYS A 3 -16.46 -40.50 19.06
CA CYS A 3 -15.04 -40.12 18.92
C CYS A 3 -14.68 -39.41 17.60
N THR A 4 -15.46 -39.57 16.53
CA THR A 4 -15.09 -39.01 15.22
C THR A 4 -15.25 -37.49 15.17
N TRP A 5 -16.20 -36.92 15.92
CA TRP A 5 -16.44 -35.47 15.95
C TRP A 5 -15.39 -34.70 16.78
N LEU A 6 -14.86 -35.31 17.84
CA LEU A 6 -13.82 -34.68 18.67
C LEU A 6 -12.52 -34.46 17.87
N PHE A 7 -12.15 -35.39 16.99
CA PHE A 7 -10.98 -35.23 16.12
C PHE A 7 -11.15 -34.10 15.09
N VAL A 8 -12.36 -33.92 14.53
CA VAL A 8 -12.65 -32.81 13.61
C VAL A 8 -12.55 -31.47 14.34
N ILE A 9 -13.07 -31.38 15.57
CA ILE A 9 -12.99 -30.18 16.40
C ILE A 9 -11.53 -29.84 16.75
N VAL A 10 -10.71 -30.85 17.06
CA VAL A 10 -9.27 -30.66 17.34
C VAL A 10 -8.52 -30.21 16.08
N ILE A 11 -8.86 -30.73 14.89
CA ILE A 11 -8.25 -30.28 13.62
C ILE A 11 -8.66 -28.84 13.30
N VAL A 12 -9.93 -28.47 13.49
CA VAL A 12 -10.42 -27.09 13.27
C VAL A 12 -9.82 -26.12 14.29
N ALA A 13 -9.60 -26.54 15.53
CA ALA A 13 -8.91 -25.74 16.56
C ALA A 13 -7.38 -25.68 16.37
N ALA A 14 -6.80 -26.66 15.66
CA ALA A 14 -5.37 -26.69 15.31
C ALA A 14 -5.03 -25.88 14.05
N VAL A 15 -6.03 -25.46 13.27
CA VAL A 15 -5.85 -24.36 12.31
C VAL A 15 -5.72 -23.07 13.13
N ARG A 16 -4.52 -22.85 13.68
CA ARG A 16 -4.07 -21.52 14.07
C ARG A 16 -4.33 -20.63 12.86
N GLN A 17 -5.35 -19.77 12.96
CA GLN A 17 -5.41 -18.57 12.14
C GLN A 17 -4.18 -17.75 12.49
N SER A 18 -3.07 -18.04 11.81
CA SER A 18 -2.02 -17.05 11.59
C SER A 18 -2.71 -15.96 10.79
N ILE A 19 -3.16 -14.92 11.48
CA ILE A 19 -3.52 -13.65 10.84
C ILE A 19 -2.23 -12.86 10.95
N ALA A 20 -1.48 -12.73 9.86
CA ALA A 20 -0.42 -11.74 9.76
C ALA A 20 -1.06 -10.34 9.82
N SER A 21 -1.26 -9.85 11.05
CA SER A 21 -1.70 -8.49 11.28
C SER A 21 -0.55 -7.55 10.94
N VAL A 22 -0.52 -7.00 9.73
CA VAL A 22 0.43 -5.95 9.39
C VAL A 22 -0.02 -4.66 10.08
N ARG A 23 0.63 -4.34 11.20
CA ARG A 23 0.39 -3.11 11.94
C ARG A 23 1.12 -1.96 11.24
N LEU A 24 0.38 -1.11 10.53
CA LEU A 24 0.92 0.17 10.04
C LEU A 24 1.23 1.04 11.25
N THR A 25 2.48 1.03 11.70
CA THR A 25 2.84 1.66 12.99
C THR A 25 3.02 3.17 12.88
N ASN A 26 3.35 3.69 11.70
CA ASN A 26 3.65 5.11 11.50
C ASN A 26 3.45 5.50 10.03
N LEU A 27 2.33 6.13 9.69
CA LEU A 27 2.17 6.79 8.40
C LEU A 27 2.74 8.21 8.52
N LYS A 28 3.98 8.43 8.07
CA LYS A 28 4.60 9.76 8.10
C LYS A 28 4.35 10.43 6.74
N CYS A 29 3.49 11.43 6.73
CA CYS A 29 3.34 12.33 5.58
C CYS A 29 4.38 13.44 5.72
N GLU A 30 5.33 13.50 4.80
CA GLU A 30 6.22 14.66 4.70
C GLU A 30 5.69 15.56 3.58
N GLU A 31 5.33 16.77 3.97
CA GLU A 31 4.83 17.81 3.10
C GLU A 31 5.97 18.72 2.68
N TYR A 32 6.22 18.80 1.37
CA TYR A 32 7.26 19.67 0.83
C TYR A 32 6.75 21.10 0.60
N HIS A 33 5.42 21.29 0.45
CA HIS A 33 4.79 22.60 0.26
C HIS A 33 3.46 22.74 1.04
N PRO A 34 3.43 23.42 2.19
CA PRO A 34 2.22 23.60 3.01
C PRO A 34 1.13 24.47 2.36
N ASP A 35 1.46 25.20 1.28
CA ASP A 35 0.48 25.96 0.48
C ASP A 35 -0.29 25.06 -0.50
N PHE A 36 0.23 23.86 -0.77
CA PHE A 36 -0.33 22.91 -1.75
C PHE A 36 -1.13 21.77 -1.10
N ALA A 37 -0.79 21.39 0.12
CA ALA A 37 -1.59 20.52 0.98
C ALA A 37 -1.32 20.88 2.47
N ASN A 38 -2.11 20.34 3.40
CA ASN A 38 -1.85 20.41 4.84
C ASN A 38 -2.33 19.09 5.43
N PHE A 39 -1.44 18.26 6.00
CA PHE A 39 -1.75 16.88 6.37
C PHE A 39 -1.91 16.64 7.89
N PRO A 40 -3.12 16.82 8.45
CA PRO A 40 -3.61 15.96 9.53
C PRO A 40 -4.33 14.71 8.98
N ILE A 41 -4.85 14.81 7.74
CA ILE A 41 -5.55 13.80 6.91
C ILE A 41 -5.17 14.09 5.45
N CYS A 42 -4.95 13.08 4.61
CA CYS A 42 -4.50 13.26 3.21
C CYS A 42 -5.55 13.90 2.29
N ARG A 43 -5.47 15.23 2.08
CA ARG A 43 -6.33 15.96 1.12
C ARG A 43 -5.50 16.62 0.02
N LEU A 44 -5.93 16.48 -1.23
CA LEU A 44 -5.27 17.06 -2.42
C LEU A 44 -6.12 18.22 -2.96
N LYS A 45 -5.48 19.33 -3.34
CA LYS A 45 -6.18 20.49 -3.93
C LYS A 45 -6.59 20.20 -5.39
N MET A 46 -7.83 20.51 -5.73
CA MET A 46 -8.52 20.06 -6.95
C MET A 46 -8.58 21.15 -8.04
N PRO A 47 -8.76 20.78 -9.33
CA PRO A 47 -8.71 19.42 -9.88
C PRO A 47 -7.27 18.97 -10.14
N VAL A 48 -7.01 17.67 -9.99
CA VAL A 48 -5.68 17.10 -10.30
C VAL A 48 -5.77 16.32 -11.61
N THR A 49 -5.12 16.84 -12.65
CA THR A 49 -5.13 16.28 -14.02
C THR A 49 -3.84 15.57 -14.39
N ASN A 50 -2.74 15.85 -13.68
CA ASN A 50 -1.44 15.26 -13.91
C ASN A 50 -0.81 14.91 -12.57
N VAL A 51 -0.68 13.61 -12.32
CA VAL A 51 -0.04 13.06 -11.12
C VAL A 51 1.06 12.10 -11.55
N THR A 52 2.27 12.33 -11.05
CA THR A 52 3.38 11.39 -11.17
C THR A 52 3.60 10.74 -9.81
N ILE A 53 3.65 9.41 -9.79
CA ILE A 53 3.93 8.62 -8.59
C ILE A 53 5.30 7.98 -8.73
N ASN A 54 6.08 8.02 -7.66
CA ASN A 54 7.27 7.20 -7.49
C ASN A 54 7.06 6.23 -6.33
N LEU A 55 7.18 4.94 -6.63
CA LEU A 55 7.11 3.85 -5.66
C LEU A 55 8.51 3.32 -5.40
N SER A 56 8.90 3.27 -4.13
CA SER A 56 10.18 2.77 -3.67
C SER A 56 9.97 1.81 -2.50
N MET A 57 10.73 0.71 -2.46
CA MET A 57 10.64 -0.30 -1.40
C MET A 57 12.02 -0.57 -0.83
N PHE A 58 12.11 -0.57 0.50
CA PHE A 58 13.36 -0.77 1.22
C PHE A 58 13.21 -1.91 2.23
N LYS A 59 14.26 -2.72 2.39
CA LYS A 59 14.38 -3.74 3.44
C LYS A 59 15.36 -3.25 4.50
N LYS A 60 14.99 -3.41 5.77
CA LYS A 60 15.86 -3.11 6.90
C LYS A 60 16.86 -4.24 7.10
N LEU A 61 18.13 -3.88 7.04
CA LEU A 61 19.28 -4.72 7.42
C LEU A 61 20.07 -3.94 8.48
N SER A 62 21.34 -3.61 8.24
CA SER A 62 22.08 -2.60 9.04
C SER A 62 21.58 -1.17 8.84
N GLY A 63 20.55 -0.99 8.01
CA GLY A 63 19.89 0.26 7.61
C GLY A 63 18.83 -0.05 6.54
N TYR A 64 18.05 0.93 6.11
CA TYR A 64 17.10 0.73 5.00
C TYR A 64 17.85 0.72 3.67
N ARG A 65 17.87 -0.45 3.00
CA ARG A 65 18.47 -0.63 1.68
C ARG A 65 17.38 -0.87 0.62
N PRO A 66 17.52 -0.34 -0.61
CA PRO A 66 16.56 -0.60 -1.68
C PRO A 66 16.37 -2.11 -1.88
N PHE A 67 15.12 -2.57 -1.79
CA PHE A 67 14.73 -3.96 -2.00
C PHE A 67 14.25 -4.20 -3.44
N LEU A 68 13.57 -3.22 -4.02
CA LEU A 68 13.16 -3.20 -5.43
C LEU A 68 13.63 -1.92 -6.11
N ASN A 69 13.75 -1.96 -7.44
CA ASN A 69 14.01 -0.77 -8.24
C ASN A 69 12.85 0.22 -8.10
N ASN A 70 13.19 1.50 -7.97
CA ASN A 70 12.21 2.57 -7.88
C ASN A 70 11.43 2.66 -9.20
N VAL A 71 10.10 2.70 -9.12
CA VAL A 71 9.22 2.79 -10.29
C VAL A 71 8.54 4.14 -10.28
N THR A 72 8.79 4.95 -11.31
CA THR A 72 8.11 6.23 -11.52
C THR A 72 7.15 6.11 -12.69
N PHE A 73 5.90 6.54 -12.53
CA PHE A 73 4.89 6.49 -13.58
C PHE A 73 3.86 7.60 -13.44
N ASP A 74 3.23 7.95 -14.56
CA ASP A 74 2.08 8.83 -14.61
C ASP A 74 0.84 8.06 -14.16
N PHE A 75 0.27 8.48 -13.02
CA PHE A 75 -0.86 7.81 -12.39
C PHE A 75 -2.13 7.90 -13.26
N CYS A 76 -2.37 9.03 -13.92
CA CYS A 76 -3.53 9.18 -14.79
C CYS A 76 -3.44 8.24 -16.01
N LYS A 77 -2.26 8.08 -16.60
CA LYS A 77 -2.03 7.11 -17.68
C LYS A 77 -2.13 5.66 -17.19
N PHE A 78 -1.64 5.38 -15.99
CA PHE A 78 -1.79 4.08 -15.35
C PHE A 78 -3.27 3.71 -15.14
N MET A 79 -4.10 4.67 -14.71
CA MET A 79 -5.54 4.43 -14.53
C MET A 79 -6.27 4.15 -15.85
N LEU A 80 -5.78 4.68 -16.98
CA LEU A 80 -6.29 4.33 -18.31
C LEU A 80 -5.88 2.91 -18.74
N ASN A 81 -4.64 2.51 -18.46
CA ASN A 81 -4.14 1.18 -18.79
C ASN A 81 -3.17 0.63 -17.73
N ARG A 82 -3.75 -0.08 -16.76
CA ARG A 82 -3.02 -0.63 -15.59
C ARG A 82 -1.97 -1.68 -15.93
N LYS A 83 -2.03 -2.29 -17.13
CA LYS A 83 -1.13 -3.39 -17.54
C LYS A 83 0.31 -2.94 -17.80
N HIS A 84 0.54 -1.66 -18.07
CA HIS A 84 1.88 -1.15 -18.41
C HIS A 84 2.84 -1.08 -17.22
N VAL A 85 2.32 -1.04 -15.99
CA VAL A 85 3.14 -0.92 -14.79
C VAL A 85 2.70 -1.99 -13.78
N PRO A 86 3.14 -3.26 -13.94
CA PRO A 86 2.67 -4.39 -13.13
C PRO A 86 2.88 -4.19 -11.62
N VAL A 87 4.03 -3.62 -11.24
CA VAL A 87 4.34 -3.32 -9.83
C VAL A 87 3.34 -2.33 -9.26
N ALA A 88 3.01 -1.26 -10.00
CA ALA A 88 2.00 -0.29 -9.57
C ALA A 88 0.61 -0.93 -9.47
N ASN A 89 0.27 -1.85 -10.37
CA ASN A 89 -1.01 -2.57 -10.32
C ASN A 89 -1.13 -3.45 -9.07
N LEU A 90 -0.02 -4.05 -8.62
CA LEU A 90 0.00 -4.82 -7.38
C LEU A 90 -0.32 -3.94 -6.19
N PHE A 91 0.36 -2.79 -6.05
CA PHE A 91 0.06 -1.82 -4.99
C PHE A 91 -1.36 -1.24 -5.10
N TYR A 92 -1.81 -0.89 -6.30
CA TYR A 92 -3.15 -0.36 -6.55
C TYR A 92 -4.24 -1.31 -6.04
N ASN A 93 -4.13 -2.61 -6.33
CA ASN A 93 -5.14 -3.60 -5.91
C ASN A 93 -5.26 -3.73 -4.39
N VAL A 94 -4.23 -3.35 -3.63
CA VAL A 94 -4.30 -3.33 -2.17
C VAL A 94 -5.22 -2.20 -1.71
N PHE A 95 -5.06 -0.99 -2.25
CA PHE A 95 -5.80 0.19 -1.80
C PHE A 95 -7.16 0.39 -2.49
N ALA A 96 -7.36 -0.19 -3.68
CA ALA A 96 -8.51 0.12 -4.54
C ALA A 96 -9.87 -0.24 -3.93
N ASN A 97 -9.92 -1.25 -3.05
CA ASN A 97 -11.18 -1.67 -2.41
C ASN A 97 -11.56 -0.76 -1.24
N ASP A 98 -10.56 -0.20 -0.55
CA ASP A 98 -10.75 0.59 0.67
C ASP A 98 -10.57 2.10 0.41
N SER A 99 -10.65 2.52 -0.87
CA SER A 99 -10.49 3.91 -1.25
C SER A 99 -11.37 4.32 -2.43
N ASN A 100 -11.59 5.62 -2.56
CA ASN A 100 -12.38 6.20 -3.64
C ASN A 100 -11.57 6.49 -4.92
N ILE A 101 -10.40 5.86 -5.10
CA ILE A 101 -9.51 6.14 -6.24
C ILE A 101 -9.95 5.44 -7.55
N ASN A 102 -11.00 4.63 -7.52
CA ASN A 102 -11.38 3.72 -8.60
C ASN A 102 -12.11 4.39 -9.79
N HIS A 103 -11.63 5.55 -10.24
CA HIS A 103 -12.11 6.19 -11.46
C HIS A 103 -10.93 6.75 -12.26
N THR A 104 -11.14 7.04 -13.53
CA THR A 104 -10.11 7.67 -14.37
C THR A 104 -10.02 9.16 -14.05
N CYS A 105 -8.82 9.74 -14.13
CA CYS A 105 -8.62 11.19 -14.05
C CYS A 105 -9.60 11.97 -14.95
N PRO A 106 -10.04 13.19 -14.58
CA PRO A 106 -9.53 14.01 -13.47
C PRO A 106 -10.11 13.68 -12.10
N TYR A 107 -9.28 13.80 -11.06
CA TYR A 107 -9.73 13.72 -9.66
C TYR A 107 -10.18 15.12 -9.20
N ASN A 108 -11.48 15.25 -8.96
CA ASN A 108 -12.16 16.47 -8.52
C ASN A 108 -12.85 16.30 -7.16
N HIS A 109 -12.46 15.26 -6.41
CA HIS A 109 -12.82 15.04 -5.02
C HIS A 109 -11.57 14.66 -4.21
N ASP A 110 -11.66 14.77 -2.90
CA ASP A 110 -10.62 14.28 -1.99
C ASP A 110 -10.38 12.78 -2.21
N ILE A 111 -9.13 12.34 -2.12
CA ILE A 111 -8.79 10.91 -2.09
C ILE A 111 -8.89 10.44 -0.64
N ILE A 112 -9.82 9.54 -0.38
CA ILE A 112 -10.11 9.02 0.97
C ILE A 112 -9.79 7.53 0.97
N VAL A 113 -8.95 7.14 1.93
CA VAL A 113 -8.69 5.75 2.29
C VAL A 113 -9.29 5.54 3.68
N ASP A 114 -10.29 4.67 3.80
CA ASP A 114 -11.01 4.45 5.06
C ASP A 114 -10.98 2.97 5.44
N ASN A 115 -10.85 2.68 6.74
CA ASN A 115 -10.82 1.32 7.30
C ASN A 115 -9.85 0.34 6.59
N PHE A 116 -8.72 0.82 6.10
CA PHE A 116 -7.75 0.01 5.38
C PHE A 116 -7.13 -1.06 6.26
N VAL A 117 -7.38 -2.33 5.93
CA VAL A 117 -6.81 -3.50 6.60
C VAL A 117 -5.99 -4.32 5.62
N LEU A 118 -4.69 -4.45 5.92
CA LEU A 118 -3.77 -5.26 5.16
C LEU A 118 -3.96 -6.75 5.49
N GLU A 119 -4.75 -7.43 4.67
CA GLU A 119 -4.95 -8.89 4.73
C GLU A 119 -3.83 -9.67 4.02
N GLU A 120 -3.59 -10.91 4.45
CA GLU A 120 -2.58 -11.81 3.85
C GLU A 120 -2.78 -12.03 2.34
N LYS A 121 -4.05 -12.02 1.88
CA LYS A 121 -4.40 -12.16 0.46
C LYS A 121 -3.77 -11.06 -0.42
N HIS A 122 -3.49 -9.88 0.16
CA HIS A 122 -2.83 -8.77 -0.53
C HIS A 122 -1.33 -9.00 -0.69
N PHE A 123 -0.72 -9.79 0.20
CA PHE A 123 0.69 -10.17 0.15
C PHE A 123 0.94 -11.50 -0.55
N LYS A 124 -0.08 -12.31 -0.80
CA LYS A 124 0.06 -13.60 -1.51
C LYS A 124 0.79 -13.50 -2.85
N TYR A 125 0.63 -12.38 -3.56
CA TYR A 125 1.30 -12.13 -4.84
C TYR A 125 2.63 -11.36 -4.69
N PHE A 126 2.97 -10.96 -3.46
CA PHE A 126 4.16 -10.19 -3.12
C PHE A 126 5.13 -11.14 -2.39
N PRO A 127 6.18 -11.65 -3.07
CA PRO A 127 7.13 -12.59 -2.46
C PRO A 127 8.08 -11.85 -1.50
N LEU A 128 7.54 -11.41 -0.36
CA LEU A 128 8.28 -10.71 0.68
C LEU A 128 8.78 -11.73 1.71
N PRO A 129 10.09 -12.00 1.76
CA PRO A 129 10.64 -12.82 2.83
C PRO A 129 10.49 -12.08 4.16
N ARG A 130 10.57 -12.82 5.27
CA ARG A 130 10.58 -12.24 6.62
C ARG A 130 11.55 -11.05 6.78
N GLY A 131 11.11 -10.08 7.57
CA GLY A 131 11.89 -8.90 7.98
C GLY A 131 11.09 -7.60 8.02
N ASP A 132 11.79 -6.51 8.33
CA ASP A 132 11.19 -5.17 8.37
C ASP A 132 11.38 -4.47 7.02
N TYR A 133 10.33 -3.81 6.56
CA TYR A 133 10.27 -3.11 5.29
C TYR A 133 9.78 -1.67 5.47
N MET A 134 10.23 -0.78 4.58
CA MET A 134 9.69 0.56 4.41
C MET A 134 9.22 0.70 2.96
N PHE A 135 7.94 0.97 2.78
CA PHE A 135 7.35 1.38 1.52
C PHE A 135 7.30 2.90 1.48
N GLN A 136 7.77 3.49 0.40
CA GLN A 136 7.73 4.93 0.19
C GLN A 136 6.99 5.22 -1.13
N LEU A 137 5.94 6.03 -1.01
CA LEU A 137 5.21 6.59 -2.14
C LEU A 137 5.47 8.09 -2.16
N LYS A 138 6.09 8.58 -3.24
CA LYS A 138 6.18 10.03 -3.51
C LYS A 138 5.17 10.39 -4.59
N PHE A 139 4.51 11.52 -4.43
CA PHE A 139 3.59 12.03 -5.43
C PHE A 139 3.97 13.45 -5.85
N ALA A 140 3.96 13.65 -7.15
CA ALA A 140 4.16 14.92 -7.82
C ALA A 140 2.88 15.30 -8.56
N ALA A 141 2.54 16.57 -8.54
CA ALA A 141 1.47 17.15 -9.35
C ALA A 141 2.07 18.25 -10.22
N TYR A 142 1.71 18.27 -11.51
CA TYR A 142 2.22 19.26 -12.46
C TYR A 142 3.77 19.34 -12.49
N ASN A 143 4.44 18.18 -12.49
CA ASN A 143 5.90 18.02 -12.46
C ASN A 143 6.60 18.57 -11.21
N ASP A 144 5.86 18.79 -10.13
CA ASP A 144 6.40 19.30 -8.88
C ASP A 144 6.07 18.36 -7.72
N TRP A 145 7.07 17.97 -6.93
CA TRP A 145 6.93 17.00 -5.85
C TRP A 145 6.15 17.61 -4.69
N LYS A 146 4.97 17.08 -4.40
CA LYS A 146 4.06 17.65 -3.40
C LYS A 146 4.20 16.99 -2.03
N GLY A 147 4.53 15.70 -2.01
CA GLY A 147 4.72 15.00 -0.74
C GLY A 147 5.22 13.59 -0.90
N SER A 148 5.49 12.98 0.25
CA SER A 148 5.76 11.55 0.34
C SER A 148 5.05 10.92 1.54
N VAL A 149 4.66 9.66 1.36
CA VAL A 149 4.08 8.81 2.38
C VAL A 149 5.02 7.64 2.60
N GLN A 150 5.38 7.41 3.85
CA GLN A 150 6.20 6.26 4.25
C GLN A 150 5.38 5.34 5.15
N ALA A 151 5.40 4.04 4.85
CA ALA A 151 4.76 3.00 5.63
C ALA A 151 5.79 1.94 6.03
N TYR A 152 5.83 1.61 7.31
CA TYR A 152 6.71 0.60 7.87
C TYR A 152 5.93 -0.68 8.17
N VAL A 153 6.42 -1.81 7.66
CA VAL A 153 5.75 -3.10 7.69
C VAL A 153 6.72 -4.16 8.20
N GLU A 154 6.30 -4.94 9.17
CA GLU A 154 7.03 -6.11 9.66
C GLU A 154 6.36 -7.39 9.10
N VAL A 155 7.14 -8.21 8.42
CA VAL A 155 6.71 -9.51 7.91
C VAL A 155 7.25 -10.60 8.85
N THR A 156 6.34 -11.20 9.63
CA THR A 156 6.68 -12.16 10.69
C THR A 156 6.68 -13.61 10.23
N HIS A 157 5.98 -13.92 9.12
CA HIS A 157 5.86 -15.25 8.54
C HIS A 157 6.09 -15.17 7.02
N ASP A 158 6.68 -16.22 6.44
CA ASP A 158 6.76 -16.31 4.97
C ASP A 158 5.38 -16.73 4.43
N PHE A 159 4.94 -16.10 3.33
CA PHE A 159 3.68 -16.38 2.64
C PHE A 159 3.82 -17.45 1.57
#